data_AF-A0A914F6V8-F1
#
_entry.id   AF-A0A914F6V8-F1
#
_cell.length_a   1.000
_cell.length_b   1.000
_cell.length_c   1.000
_cell.angle_alpha   90.00
_cell.angle_beta   90.00
_cell.angle_gamma   90.00
#
_symmetry.space_group_name_H-M   'P 1'
#
loop_
_entity.id
_entity.type
_entity.pdbx_description
1 polymer ?
#
loop_
_entity_poly.entity_id
_entity_poly.type
_entity_poly.pdbx_seq_one_letter_code
_entity_poly.pdbx_strand_id
1 'polypeptide(L)'
;MIQALHFLMLFIIIQNGYSSDERETCSLFKGNHTITVTKTDENGHTCTSVIAIAVCGGMCSSSEKGTHFFPHRENENSACVPIETTPIRHELTKCDEEALPTARWIEFNETKQCGCKSIDNPKN
;
A
#
# COMPACT_ATOMS: atom_id res chain seq x y z
N MET A 1 -53.57 -24.78 -9.99
CA MET A 1 -53.01 -25.87 -10.80
C MET A 1 -52.54 -25.26 -12.11
N ILE A 2 -51.21 -25.19 -12.32
CA ILE A 2 -50.48 -24.85 -13.57
C ILE A 2 -50.60 -23.35 -13.94
N GLN A 3 -49.58 -22.47 -13.87
CA GLN A 3 -48.25 -22.55 -14.48
C GLN A 3 -47.18 -21.93 -13.55
N ALA A 4 -46.41 -22.79 -12.89
CA ALA A 4 -44.99 -22.53 -12.71
C ALA A 4 -44.28 -22.92 -14.02
N LEU A 5 -43.04 -22.44 -14.22
CA LEU A 5 -42.15 -22.71 -15.36
C LEU A 5 -42.42 -21.86 -16.62
N HIS A 6 -41.68 -20.74 -16.76
CA HIS A 6 -40.99 -20.29 -17.98
C HIS A 6 -40.54 -18.81 -17.87
N PHE A 7 -39.81 -18.44 -16.83
CA PHE A 7 -39.00 -17.20 -16.85
C PHE A 7 -37.73 -17.35 -16.00
N LEU A 8 -37.24 -18.59 -15.91
CA LEU A 8 -35.85 -18.86 -15.55
C LEU A 8 -35.11 -18.99 -16.88
N MET A 9 -33.92 -18.38 -17.00
CA MET A 9 -33.02 -18.43 -18.17
C MET A 9 -33.19 -17.32 -19.22
N LEU A 10 -33.06 -16.04 -18.84
CA LEU A 10 -32.40 -15.07 -19.74
C LEU A 10 -31.82 -13.85 -19.00
N PHE A 11 -31.08 -14.10 -17.92
CA PHE A 11 -30.09 -13.15 -17.40
C PHE A 11 -28.75 -13.89 -17.23
N ILE A 12 -28.24 -14.46 -18.33
CA ILE A 12 -26.79 -14.60 -18.44
C ILE A 12 -26.29 -13.21 -18.81
N ILE A 13 -26.15 -12.35 -17.80
CA ILE A 13 -25.26 -11.20 -17.92
C ILE A 13 -23.89 -11.85 -18.10
N ILE A 14 -23.37 -11.81 -19.32
CA ILE A 14 -21.98 -12.12 -19.57
C ILE A 14 -21.21 -11.07 -18.76
N GLN A 15 -20.74 -11.44 -17.57
CA GLN A 15 -19.73 -10.69 -16.84
C GLN A 15 -18.43 -10.80 -17.66
N ASN A 16 -18.38 -10.11 -18.81
CA ASN A 16 -17.14 -9.84 -19.52
C ASN A 16 -16.39 -8.79 -18.71
N GLY A 17 -15.68 -9.28 -17.69
CA GLY A 17 -14.90 -8.44 -16.80
C GLY A 17 -14.68 -9.09 -15.44
N TYR A 18 -14.16 -10.31 -15.39
CA TYR A 18 -13.60 -10.85 -14.16
C TYR A 18 -12.31 -11.59 -14.42
N SER A 19 -11.22 -10.96 -14.00
CA SER A 19 -9.95 -11.62 -13.67
C SER A 19 -9.09 -10.59 -12.91
N SER A 20 -9.62 -10.03 -11.81
CA SER A 20 -8.72 -9.59 -10.74
C SER A 20 -8.36 -10.87 -9.98
N ASP A 21 -7.19 -11.38 -10.32
CA ASP A 21 -6.47 -12.52 -9.76
C ASP A 21 -6.91 -12.95 -8.34
N GLU A 22 -7.52 -14.13 -8.22
CA GLU A 22 -7.90 -14.75 -6.94
C GLU A 22 -6.68 -15.19 -6.07
N ARG A 23 -5.45 -14.79 -6.44
CA ARG A 23 -4.20 -15.12 -5.72
C ARG A 23 -3.48 -13.93 -5.09
N GLU A 24 -3.97 -12.71 -5.27
CA GLU A 24 -3.36 -11.56 -4.61
C GLU A 24 -3.66 -11.58 -3.10
N THR A 25 -2.63 -11.31 -2.30
CA THR A 25 -2.70 -11.33 -0.83
C THR A 25 -2.15 -10.06 -0.21
N CYS A 26 -2.25 -8.93 -0.91
CA CYS A 26 -1.79 -7.63 -0.41
C CYS A 26 -2.66 -7.12 0.75
N SER A 27 -2.05 -7.02 1.93
CA SER A 27 -2.73 -6.73 3.19
C SER A 27 -1.97 -5.70 4.01
N LEU A 28 -2.70 -5.05 4.92
CA LEU A 28 -2.15 -4.10 5.89
C LEU A 28 -1.81 -4.81 7.21
N PHE A 29 -0.57 -4.72 7.64
CA PHE A 29 -0.11 -5.25 8.92
C PHE A 29 0.07 -4.10 9.92
N LYS A 30 -0.74 -4.09 10.98
CA LYS A 30 -0.68 -3.08 12.05
C LYS A 30 0.03 -3.62 13.29
N GLY A 31 0.89 -2.81 13.91
CA GLY A 31 1.36 -3.01 15.29
C GLY A 31 2.65 -3.82 15.48
N ASN A 32 3.08 -4.63 14.51
CA ASN A 32 4.30 -5.45 14.64
C ASN A 32 5.57 -4.79 14.08
N HIS A 33 5.43 -3.64 13.43
CA HIS A 33 6.54 -2.92 12.83
C HIS A 33 6.74 -1.63 13.58
N THR A 34 7.99 -1.36 13.95
CA THR A 34 8.38 -0.13 14.64
C THR A 34 9.53 0.53 13.93
N ILE A 35 9.52 1.86 13.90
CA ILE A 35 10.64 2.67 13.42
C ILE A 35 11.16 3.54 14.55
N THR A 36 12.46 3.81 14.53
CA THR A 36 13.06 4.83 15.38
C THR A 36 13.12 6.12 14.59
N VAL A 37 12.47 7.16 15.09
CA VAL A 37 12.51 8.50 14.47
C VAL A 37 13.28 9.44 15.38
N THR A 38 14.20 10.18 14.78
CA THR A 38 14.97 11.23 15.44
C THR A 38 14.78 12.54 14.69
N LYS A 39 14.55 13.61 15.44
CA LYS A 39 14.45 14.98 14.91
C LYS A 39 15.39 15.88 15.70
N THR A 40 16.17 16.67 14.98
CA THR A 40 17.12 17.63 15.54
C THR A 40 16.59 19.05 15.35
N ASP A 41 16.71 19.89 16.37
CA ASP A 41 16.40 21.32 16.26
C ASP A 41 17.58 22.14 15.69
N GLU A 42 17.36 23.45 15.56
CA GLU A 42 18.37 24.38 15.04
C GLU A 42 19.58 24.59 15.97
N ASN A 43 19.44 24.25 17.26
CA ASN A 43 20.50 24.33 18.26
C ASN A 43 21.28 23.01 18.37
N GLY A 44 20.89 21.98 17.62
CA GLY A 44 21.54 20.67 17.61
C GLY A 44 21.01 19.70 18.67
N HIS A 45 19.97 20.06 19.43
CA HIS A 45 19.34 19.15 20.38
C HIS A 45 18.39 18.20 19.67
N THR A 46 18.25 16.99 20.21
CA THR A 46 17.53 15.90 19.57
C THR A 46 16.34 15.42 20.39
N CYS A 47 15.29 15.04 19.67
CA CYS A 47 14.18 14.27 20.19
C CYS A 47 14.10 12.96 19.41
N THR A 48 13.87 11.84 20.10
CA THR A 48 13.81 10.49 19.53
C THR A 48 12.63 9.71 20.08
N SER A 49 12.02 8.85 19.25
CA SER A 49 11.01 7.88 19.69
C SER A 49 10.95 6.64 18.83
N VAL A 50 10.46 5.56 19.42
CA VAL A 50 10.09 4.34 18.73
C VAL A 50 8.59 4.41 18.46
N ILE A 51 8.19 4.34 17.19
CA ILE A 51 6.81 4.51 16.75
C ILE A 51 6.38 3.24 16.02
N ALA A 52 5.24 2.68 16.41
CA ALA A 52 4.61 1.59 15.69
C ALA A 52 4.01 2.11 14.38
N ILE A 53 4.28 1.43 13.27
CA ILE A 53 3.78 1.79 11.95
C ILE A 53 2.99 0.64 11.35
N ALA A 54 2.04 0.99 10.49
CA ALA A 54 1.34 0.04 9.63
C ALA A 54 2.10 -0.12 8.31
N VAL A 55 2.33 -1.35 7.88
CA VAL A 55 3.06 -1.67 6.65
C VAL A 55 2.21 -2.50 5.70
N CYS A 56 2.44 -2.33 4.40
CA CYS A 56 1.86 -3.19 3.38
C CYS A 56 2.75 -4.39 3.13
N GLY A 57 2.14 -5.56 2.95
CA GLY A 57 2.84 -6.76 2.54
C GLY A 57 1.90 -7.79 1.94
N GLY A 58 2.45 -8.72 1.19
CA GLY A 58 1.68 -9.77 0.52
C GLY A 58 2.18 -10.01 -0.90
N MET A 59 1.44 -10.83 -1.63
CA MET A 59 1.72 -11.15 -3.02
C MET A 59 0.82 -10.34 -3.96
N CYS A 60 1.40 -9.87 -5.06
CA CYS A 60 0.67 -9.28 -6.18
C CYS A 60 1.02 -10.02 -7.46
N SER A 61 0.09 -10.05 -8.41
CA SER A 61 0.29 -10.78 -9.66
C SER A 61 1.31 -10.10 -10.56
N SER A 62 2.10 -10.93 -11.25
CA SER A 62 3.00 -10.49 -12.31
C SER A 62 2.88 -11.40 -13.53
N SER A 63 3.09 -10.81 -14.70
CA SER A 63 3.05 -11.52 -15.97
C SER A 63 4.25 -11.14 -16.83
N GLU A 64 4.70 -12.09 -17.65
CA GLU A 64 5.75 -11.87 -18.63
C GLU A 64 5.33 -12.52 -19.95
N LYS A 65 5.51 -11.77 -21.03
CA LYS A 65 5.25 -12.22 -22.38
C LYS A 65 6.48 -11.97 -23.26
N GLY A 66 6.96 -13.03 -23.90
CA GLY A 66 7.93 -12.90 -24.98
C GLY A 66 7.27 -12.38 -26.26
N THR A 67 7.94 -11.47 -26.94
CA THR A 67 7.49 -10.90 -28.22
C THR A 67 8.57 -11.09 -29.29
N HIS A 68 8.18 -11.23 -30.55
CA HIS A 68 9.13 -11.36 -31.66
C HIS A 68 9.60 -10.00 -32.22
N PHE A 69 8.95 -8.92 -31.78
CA PHE A 69 9.32 -7.55 -32.11
C PHE A 69 10.10 -6.93 -30.96
N PHE A 70 10.95 -5.94 -31.25
CA PHE A 70 11.69 -5.23 -30.22
C PHE A 70 10.76 -4.27 -29.43
N PRO A 71 10.81 -4.23 -28.09
CA PRO A 71 11.62 -5.06 -27.20
C PRO A 71 11.06 -6.48 -27.08
N HIS A 72 11.93 -7.50 -27.11
CA HIS A 72 11.58 -8.93 -27.16
C HIS A 72 10.83 -9.47 -25.94
N ARG A 73 10.50 -8.60 -24.98
CA ARG A 73 9.89 -8.93 -23.71
C ARG A 73 9.00 -7.78 -23.27
N GLU A 74 7.77 -8.13 -22.91
CA GLU A 74 6.82 -7.27 -22.21
C GLU A 74 6.56 -7.89 -20.84
N ASN A 75 6.67 -7.10 -19.79
CA ASN A 75 6.43 -7.54 -18.42
C ASN A 75 5.43 -6.61 -17.74
N GLU A 76 4.47 -7.20 -17.04
CA GLU A 76 3.51 -6.49 -16.19
C GLU A 76 3.82 -6.88 -14.75
N ASN A 77 4.37 -5.93 -13.99
CA ASN A 77 4.74 -6.15 -12.61
C ASN A 77 3.89 -5.24 -11.74
N SER A 78 3.46 -5.74 -10.59
CA SER A 78 2.80 -4.95 -9.57
C SER A 78 3.45 -5.19 -8.20
N ALA A 79 3.33 -4.22 -7.30
CA ALA A 79 3.80 -4.34 -5.93
C ALA A 79 2.70 -3.96 -4.94
N CYS A 80 2.73 -4.60 -3.78
CA CYS A 80 1.84 -4.30 -2.67
C CYS A 80 2.31 -3.01 -1.98
N VAL A 81 1.54 -1.93 -2.15
CA VAL A 81 1.89 -0.59 -1.68
C VAL A 81 0.72 0.10 -0.97
N PRO A 82 0.98 1.15 -0.18
CA PRO A 82 -0.08 2.01 0.34
C PRO A 82 -0.88 2.65 -0.80
N ILE A 83 -2.20 2.45 -0.82
CA ILE A 83 -3.12 3.10 -1.76
C ILE A 83 -3.92 4.23 -1.12
N GLU A 84 -4.06 4.18 0.20
CA GLU A 84 -4.65 5.25 1.01
C GLU A 84 -3.75 5.52 2.22
N THR A 85 -3.45 6.80 2.45
CA THR A 85 -2.66 7.24 3.60
C THR A 85 -3.31 8.45 4.28
N THR A 86 -2.99 8.66 5.56
CA THR A 86 -3.49 9.80 6.34
C THR A 86 -2.35 10.45 7.11
N PRO A 87 -2.22 11.79 7.10
CA PRO A 87 -1.23 12.47 7.91
C PRO A 87 -1.54 12.27 9.39
N ILE A 88 -0.55 11.83 10.16
CA ILE A 88 -0.63 11.69 11.61
C ILE A 88 0.52 12.44 12.26
N ARG A 89 0.22 13.12 13.36
CA ARG A 89 1.22 13.78 14.20
C ARG A 89 1.59 12.89 15.37
N HIS A 90 2.88 12.65 15.54
CA HIS A 90 3.42 11.90 16.67
C HIS A 90 4.31 12.79 17.53
N GLU A 91 4.15 12.65 18.85
CA GLU A 91 5.02 13.26 19.84
C GLU A 91 6.26 12.39 20.04
N LEU A 92 7.43 13.02 20.10
CA LEU A 92 8.68 12.38 20.44
C LEU A 92 8.91 12.47 21.96
N THR A 93 8.98 11.31 22.62
CA THR A 93 9.00 11.18 24.08
C THR A 93 10.38 11.37 24.72
N LYS A 94 11.47 11.07 24.01
CA LYS A 94 12.84 11.18 24.55
C LYS A 94 13.54 12.38 23.91
N CYS A 95 13.57 13.49 24.63
CA CYS A 95 14.24 14.71 24.20
C CYS A 95 15.38 15.08 25.14
N ASP A 96 16.38 15.75 24.60
CA ASP A 96 17.40 16.46 25.39
C ASP A 96 16.76 17.58 26.21
N GLU A 97 17.35 17.95 27.35
CA GLU A 97 16.76 18.89 28.32
C GLU A 97 16.43 20.27 27.71
N GLU A 98 17.28 20.76 26.80
CA GLU A 98 17.16 22.07 26.14
C GLU A 98 16.49 22.00 24.75
N ALA A 99 15.94 20.84 24.36
CA ALA A 99 15.32 20.68 23.05
C ALA A 99 14.10 21.60 22.86
N LEU A 100 14.07 22.31 21.73
CA LEU A 100 12.98 23.22 21.38
C LEU A 100 11.65 22.46 21.18
N PRO A 101 10.49 23.09 21.47
CA PRO A 101 9.18 22.46 21.25
C PRO A 101 8.92 22.04 19.79
N THR A 102 9.60 22.66 18.83
CA THR A 102 9.51 22.34 17.40
C THR A 102 10.08 20.96 17.06
N ALA A 103 11.05 20.45 17.82
CA ALA A 103 11.60 19.11 17.65
C ALA A 103 10.74 18.00 18.26
N ARG A 104 9.77 18.33 19.13
CA ARG A 104 8.90 17.34 19.80
C ARG A 104 7.87 16.69 18.90
N TRP A 105 7.63 17.21 17.69
CA TRP A 105 6.58 16.72 16.81
C TRP A 105 7.12 16.33 15.44
N ILE A 106 6.68 15.16 14.96
CA ILE A 106 6.82 14.76 13.58
C ILE A 106 5.45 14.56 12.95
N GLU A 107 5.39 14.74 11.65
CA GLU A 107 4.22 14.41 10.85
C GLU A 107 4.66 13.46 9.75
N PHE A 108 3.94 12.35 9.62
CA PHE A 108 4.14 11.42 8.52
C PHE A 108 2.80 10.80 8.11
N ASN A 109 2.79 10.20 6.93
CA ASN A 109 1.60 9.56 6.39
C ASN A 109 1.52 8.11 6.88
N GLU A 110 0.51 7.80 7.69
CA GLU A 110 0.20 6.44 8.09
C GLU A 110 -0.65 5.75 7.02
N THR A 111 -0.35 4.48 6.73
CA THR A 111 -1.11 3.70 5.76
C THR A 111 -2.45 3.24 6.32
N LYS A 112 -3.54 3.51 5.59
CA LYS A 112 -4.91 3.04 5.92
C LYS A 112 -5.33 1.84 5.09
N GLN A 113 -4.85 1.76 3.85
CA GLN A 113 -5.19 0.68 2.94
C GLN A 113 -3.99 0.32 2.05
N CYS A 114 -3.85 -0.97 1.75
CA CYS A 114 -2.86 -1.51 0.83
C CYS A 114 -3.55 -2.06 -0.42
N GLY A 115 -2.85 -2.01 -1.55
CA GLY A 115 -3.29 -2.61 -2.80
C GLY A 115 -2.13 -2.90 -3.73
N CYS A 116 -2.38 -3.78 -4.70
CA CYS A 116 -1.43 -4.07 -5.76
C CYS A 116 -1.44 -2.94 -6.79
N LYS A 117 -0.29 -2.28 -6.97
CA LYS A 117 -0.12 -1.18 -7.92
C LYS A 117 0.90 -1.57 -8.97
N SER A 118 0.54 -1.39 -10.24
CA SER A 118 1.44 -1.62 -11.37
C SER A 118 2.69 -0.74 -11.24
N ILE A 119 3.85 -1.35 -11.47
CA ILE A 119 5.13 -0.69 -11.57
C ILE A 119 5.41 -0.53 -13.06
N ASP A 120 5.12 0.66 -13.56
CA ASP A 120 5.53 1.02 -14.92
C ASP A 120 7.05 1.12 -14.93
N ASN A 121 7.71 0.28 -15.73
CA ASN A 121 9.13 0.44 -15.99
C ASN A 121 9.27 1.64 -16.95
N PRO A 122 9.99 2.72 -16.58
CA PRO A 122 10.15 3.85 -17.49
C PRO A 122 10.77 3.34 -18.79
N LYS A 123 10.04 3.51 -19.91
CA LYS A 123 10.57 3.23 -21.24
C LYS A 123 11.65 4.28 -21.50
N ASN A 124 12.90 3.86 -21.45
CA ASN A 124 14.06 4.67 -21.79
C ASN A 124 14.14 4.87 -23.30
#